data_AF-A0A380BJA7-F1
#
_entry.id   AF-A0A380BJA7-F1
#
_cell.length_a   1.000
_cell.length_b   1.000
_cell.length_c   1.000
_cell.angle_alpha   90.00
_cell.angle_beta   90.00
_cell.angle_gamma   90.00
#
_symmetry.space_group_name_H-M   'P 1'
#
loop_
_entity.id
_entity.type
_entity.pdbx_description
1 polymer ?
#
loop_
_entity_poly.entity_id
_entity_poly.type
_entity_poly.pdbx_seq_one_letter_code
_entity_poly.pdbx_strand_id
1 'polypeptide(L)'
;MIALGILFSALQMRCSIHSINCSDMKYLSLVSETEKNGQSQYYINASFPYKSEEFFFENDRVRMRKSNLKKSEKIKLLEEYLCFYQNDKPSIRMYSQTYGRIQNRLKISREKIKFPVEIEALYSLTSYLFDENVAISPVILNRRTGEDCNFERKDIDAVYKLYKKWFKEMKRNGFSNITWPLKGSDYMWLGEDDVDNIETLIRKDL
;
A
#
# COMPACT_ATOMS: atom_id res chain seq x y z
N MET A 1 29.22 7.57 -53.13
CA MET A 1 28.03 7.52 -52.24
C MET A 1 28.33 6.54 -51.12
N ILE A 2 28.67 7.03 -49.93
CA ILE A 2 29.02 6.21 -48.77
C ILE A 2 27.74 6.08 -47.93
N ALA A 3 27.21 4.86 -47.82
CA ALA A 3 26.10 4.55 -46.93
C ALA A 3 26.64 4.37 -45.50
N LEU A 4 26.43 5.36 -44.64
CA LEU A 4 26.63 5.20 -43.19
C LEU A 4 25.41 4.46 -42.63
N GLY A 5 25.60 3.18 -42.31
CA GLY A 5 24.66 2.40 -41.51
C GLY A 5 24.71 2.87 -40.05
N ILE A 6 23.62 3.47 -39.58
CA ILE A 6 23.43 3.77 -38.16
C ILE A 6 22.99 2.47 -37.48
N LEU A 7 23.91 1.83 -36.76
CA LEU A 7 23.57 0.77 -35.81
C LEU A 7 22.81 1.38 -34.63
N PHE A 8 21.50 1.14 -34.59
CA PHE A 8 20.71 1.30 -33.36
C PHE A 8 21.02 0.13 -32.43
N SER A 9 21.94 0.34 -31.49
CA SER A 9 22.10 -0.55 -30.34
C SER A 9 20.92 -0.33 -29.39
N ALA A 10 19.87 -1.14 -29.55
CA ALA A 10 18.83 -1.31 -28.55
C ALA A 10 19.47 -1.90 -27.28
N LEU A 11 19.84 -1.03 -26.34
CA LEU A 11 20.23 -1.43 -25.00
C LEU A 11 18.97 -2.05 -24.34
N GLN A 12 18.84 -3.38 -24.41
CA GLN A 12 17.89 -4.11 -23.58
C GLN A 12 18.31 -3.92 -22.13
N MET A 13 17.71 -2.94 -21.46
CA MET A 13 17.81 -2.74 -20.01
C MET A 13 17.31 -4.01 -19.32
N ARG A 14 18.23 -4.79 -18.74
CA ARG A 14 17.89 -5.90 -17.87
C ARG A 14 17.50 -5.32 -16.51
N CYS A 15 16.20 -5.04 -16.32
CA CYS A 15 15.66 -4.83 -14.99
C CYS A 15 15.57 -6.20 -14.30
N SER A 16 16.37 -6.43 -13.26
CA SER A 16 16.37 -7.69 -12.52
C SER A 16 15.34 -7.63 -11.38
N ILE A 17 14.14 -8.12 -11.66
CA ILE A 17 13.07 -8.27 -10.67
C ILE A 17 13.38 -9.47 -9.78
N HIS A 18 13.60 -9.23 -8.49
CA HIS A 18 13.72 -10.28 -7.48
C HIS A 18 12.50 -10.24 -6.56
N SER A 19 11.79 -11.37 -6.44
CA SER A 19 10.69 -11.53 -5.50
C SER A 19 11.22 -12.04 -4.15
N ILE A 20 11.07 -11.24 -3.09
CA ILE A 20 11.33 -11.70 -1.71
C ILE A 20 9.98 -12.07 -1.10
N ASN A 21 9.67 -13.36 -1.08
CA ASN A 21 8.46 -13.87 -0.44
C ASN A 21 8.76 -14.30 0.99
N CYS A 22 7.91 -13.90 1.95
CA CYS A 22 7.78 -14.69 3.18
C CYS A 22 7.26 -16.08 2.78
N SER A 23 7.72 -17.14 3.45
CA SER A 23 7.22 -18.49 3.23
C SER A 23 5.68 -18.48 3.28
N ASP A 24 5.04 -19.13 2.30
CA ASP A 24 3.59 -19.31 2.15
C ASP A 24 2.77 -18.15 1.55
N MET A 25 3.40 -17.07 1.07
CA MET A 25 2.69 -16.03 0.30
C MET A 25 2.36 -16.50 -1.12
N LYS A 26 1.08 -16.43 -1.50
CA LYS A 26 0.55 -16.80 -2.82
C LYS A 26 0.18 -15.58 -3.67
N TYR A 27 -0.33 -14.52 -3.05
CA TYR A 27 -0.97 -13.41 -3.76
C TYR A 27 -0.08 -12.18 -3.87
N LEU A 28 0.80 -11.94 -2.90
CA LEU A 28 1.68 -10.79 -2.84
C LEU A 28 3.15 -11.21 -2.90
N SER A 29 3.99 -10.34 -3.44
CA SER A 29 5.43 -10.49 -3.49
C SER A 29 6.11 -9.14 -3.29
N LEU A 30 7.27 -9.12 -2.64
CA LEU A 30 8.12 -7.94 -2.62
C LEU A 30 8.94 -7.90 -3.89
N VAL A 31 8.78 -6.88 -4.72
CA VAL A 31 9.63 -6.67 -5.90
C VAL A 31 10.76 -5.71 -5.54
N SER A 32 11.97 -6.02 -5.99
CA SER A 32 13.07 -5.07 -6.05
C SER A 32 13.41 -4.70 -7.50
N GLU A 33 13.53 -3.42 -7.79
CA GLU A 33 14.07 -2.90 -9.05
C GLU A 33 15.37 -2.15 -8.77
N THR A 34 16.40 -2.39 -9.60
CA THR A 34 17.67 -1.70 -9.47
C THR A 34 17.72 -0.55 -10.47
N GLU A 35 17.80 0.68 -9.98
CA GLU A 35 17.97 1.87 -10.81
C GLU A 35 19.34 1.87 -11.51
N LYS A 36 19.49 2.73 -12.53
CA LYS A 36 20.74 2.91 -13.28
C LYS A 36 21.94 3.33 -12.41
N ASN A 37 21.68 3.94 -11.26
CA ASN A 37 22.69 4.34 -10.27
C ASN A 37 23.07 3.20 -9.30
N GLY A 38 22.47 2.00 -9.45
CA GLY A 38 22.67 0.85 -8.55
C GLY A 38 21.79 0.85 -7.30
N GLN A 39 20.96 1.87 -7.09
CA GLN A 39 20.07 1.94 -5.94
C GLN A 39 18.89 0.98 -6.13
N SER A 40 18.66 0.13 -5.14
CA SER A 40 17.51 -0.78 -5.13
C SER A 40 16.26 -0.06 -4.61
N GLN A 41 15.15 -0.32 -5.28
CA GLN A 41 13.83 0.22 -5.03
C GLN A 41 12.85 -0.91 -4.77
N TYR A 42 11.91 -0.72 -3.84
CA TYR A 42 11.04 -1.80 -3.39
C TYR A 42 9.56 -1.42 -3.47
N TYR A 43 8.70 -2.37 -3.83
CA TYR A 43 7.24 -2.22 -3.77
C TYR A 43 6.53 -3.56 -3.63
N ILE A 44 5.28 -3.54 -3.16
CA ILE A 44 4.45 -4.72 -3.06
C ILE A 44 3.73 -4.95 -4.38
N ASN A 45 4.05 -6.09 -5.01
CA ASN A 45 3.35 -6.54 -6.19
C ASN A 45 2.31 -7.59 -5.82
N ALA A 46 1.05 -7.30 -6.14
CA ALA A 46 0.01 -8.30 -6.14
C ALA A 46 0.05 -9.05 -7.47
N SER A 47 0.06 -10.38 -7.41
CA SER A 47 0.08 -11.30 -8.55
C SER A 47 -1.26 -11.31 -9.29
N PHE A 48 -1.64 -10.16 -9.85
CA PHE A 48 -2.76 -10.04 -10.78
C PHE A 48 -2.28 -10.27 -12.20
N PRO A 49 -3.11 -10.82 -13.10
CA PRO A 49 -2.72 -11.17 -14.47
C PRO A 49 -2.43 -9.96 -15.38
N TYR A 50 -2.44 -8.73 -14.86
CA TYR A 50 -2.27 -7.51 -15.63
C TYR A 50 -0.95 -6.81 -15.29
N LYS A 51 -0.08 -6.67 -16.29
CA LYS A 51 1.13 -5.84 -16.23
C LYS A 51 1.02 -4.74 -17.29
N SER A 52 0.64 -3.54 -16.87
CA SER A 52 0.80 -2.31 -17.66
C SER A 52 1.62 -1.30 -16.86
N GLU A 53 2.29 -0.35 -17.50
CA GLU A 53 3.01 0.75 -16.84
C GLU A 53 2.12 1.58 -15.89
N GLU A 54 0.80 1.54 -16.09
CA GLU A 54 -0.21 2.13 -15.21
C GLU A 54 -0.18 1.54 -13.78
N PHE A 55 0.47 0.39 -13.60
CA PHE A 55 0.57 -0.31 -12.33
C PHE A 55 1.06 0.57 -11.17
N PHE A 56 2.03 1.46 -11.39
CA PHE A 56 2.60 2.30 -10.34
C PHE A 56 1.66 3.41 -9.86
N PHE A 57 0.71 3.81 -10.71
CA PHE A 57 -0.23 4.89 -10.44
C PHE A 57 -1.65 4.39 -10.12
N GLU A 58 -1.93 3.11 -10.43
CA GLU A 58 -3.24 2.52 -10.20
C GLU A 58 -3.53 2.34 -8.71
N ASN A 59 -4.68 2.83 -8.26
CA ASN A 59 -5.14 2.69 -6.89
C ASN A 59 -5.36 1.20 -6.54
N ASP A 60 -4.87 0.77 -5.37
CA ASP A 60 -4.97 -0.60 -4.87
C ASP A 60 -6.42 -1.12 -4.82
N ARG A 61 -7.37 -0.21 -4.59
CA ARG A 61 -8.81 -0.49 -4.65
C ARG A 61 -9.23 -0.95 -6.03
N VAL A 62 -8.77 -0.26 -7.08
CA VAL A 62 -9.05 -0.57 -8.49
C VAL A 62 -8.41 -1.91 -8.85
N ARG A 63 -7.12 -2.09 -8.50
CA ARG A 63 -6.38 -3.34 -8.74
C ARG A 63 -7.16 -4.55 -8.25
N MET A 64 -7.61 -4.50 -7.01
CA MET A 64 -8.29 -5.66 -6.46
C MET A 64 -9.77 -5.80 -6.90
N ARG A 65 -10.45 -4.73 -7.33
CA ARG A 65 -11.74 -4.89 -8.05
C ARG A 65 -11.57 -5.68 -9.35
N LYS A 66 -10.46 -5.46 -10.07
CA LYS A 66 -10.13 -6.14 -11.33
C LYS A 66 -9.58 -7.57 -11.16
N SER A 67 -9.32 -8.01 -9.93
CA SER A 67 -8.57 -9.25 -9.65
C SER A 67 -9.29 -10.57 -9.95
N ASN A 68 -10.61 -10.56 -10.21
CA ASN A 68 -11.45 -11.76 -10.33
C ASN A 68 -11.36 -12.77 -9.16
N LEU A 69 -10.76 -12.39 -8.02
CA LEU A 69 -10.60 -13.25 -6.85
C LEU A 69 -11.93 -13.47 -6.12
N LYS A 70 -12.14 -14.70 -5.63
CA LYS A 70 -13.26 -15.00 -4.73
C LYS A 70 -13.07 -14.29 -3.38
N LYS A 71 -14.17 -14.06 -2.64
CA LYS A 71 -14.16 -13.44 -1.30
C LYS A 71 -13.11 -14.06 -0.36
N SER A 72 -13.04 -15.40 -0.30
CA SER A 72 -12.06 -16.11 0.53
C SER A 72 -10.61 -15.89 0.11
N GLU A 73 -10.35 -15.66 -1.17
CA GLU A 73 -9.02 -15.38 -1.71
C GLU A 73 -8.62 -13.93 -1.47
N LYS A 74 -9.57 -12.99 -1.61
CA LYS A 74 -9.38 -11.58 -1.22
C LYS A 74 -8.98 -11.48 0.25
N ILE A 75 -9.67 -12.22 1.14
CA ILE A 75 -9.33 -12.26 2.56
C ILE A 75 -7.91 -12.81 2.79
N LYS A 76 -7.50 -13.87 2.08
CA LYS A 76 -6.14 -14.41 2.17
C LYS A 76 -5.08 -13.41 1.68
N LEU A 77 -5.35 -12.72 0.57
CA LEU A 77 -4.49 -11.65 0.06
C LEU A 77 -4.33 -10.54 1.10
N LEU A 78 -5.42 -10.13 1.77
CA LEU A 78 -5.33 -9.13 2.84
C LEU A 78 -4.50 -9.60 4.03
N GLU A 79 -4.59 -10.88 4.38
CA GLU A 79 -3.77 -11.48 5.44
C GLU A 79 -2.27 -11.42 5.09
N GLU A 80 -1.91 -11.61 3.81
CA GLU A 80 -0.52 -11.54 3.36
C GLU A 80 0.11 -10.15 3.49
N TYR A 81 -0.66 -9.05 3.46
CA TYR A 81 -0.10 -7.72 3.75
C TYR A 81 0.49 -7.64 5.17
N LEU A 82 -0.04 -8.40 6.13
CA LEU A 82 0.49 -8.43 7.50
C LEU A 82 1.85 -9.13 7.60
N CYS A 83 2.28 -9.87 6.56
CA CYS A 83 3.57 -10.54 6.50
C CYS A 83 4.74 -9.59 6.25
N PHE A 84 4.48 -8.36 5.78
CA PHE A 84 5.52 -7.34 5.54
C PHE A 84 5.99 -6.63 6.83
N TYR A 85 5.59 -7.10 8.00
CA TYR A 85 6.05 -6.58 9.29
C TYR A 85 7.59 -6.56 9.38
N GLN A 86 8.15 -5.45 9.87
CA GLN A 86 9.61 -5.22 9.97
C GLN A 86 10.33 -5.07 8.62
N ASN A 87 9.61 -4.84 7.53
CA ASN A 87 10.19 -4.46 6.27
C ASN A 87 10.34 -2.93 6.18
N ASP A 88 11.47 -2.43 6.66
CA ASP A 88 11.83 -1.01 6.74
C ASP A 88 12.37 -0.43 5.41
N LYS A 89 12.43 -1.26 4.37
CA LYS A 89 12.92 -0.84 3.06
C LYS A 89 12.05 0.28 2.50
N PRO A 90 12.63 1.31 1.88
CA PRO A 90 11.85 2.41 1.33
C PRO A 90 10.97 1.92 0.17
N SER A 91 9.68 2.22 0.26
CA SER A 91 8.75 1.96 -0.84
C SER A 91 8.89 3.02 -1.92
N ILE A 92 8.77 2.60 -3.19
CA ILE A 92 8.65 3.51 -4.33
C ILE A 92 7.21 3.78 -4.75
N ARG A 93 6.25 3.17 -4.05
CA ARG A 93 4.84 3.32 -4.38
C ARG A 93 4.45 4.79 -4.26
N MET A 94 3.83 5.32 -5.30
CA MET A 94 3.30 6.69 -5.29
C MET A 94 1.79 6.62 -5.27
N TYR A 95 1.20 7.03 -4.15
CA TYR A 95 -0.25 7.16 -4.07
C TYR A 95 -0.63 8.58 -4.51
N SER A 96 -1.22 8.67 -5.70
CA SER A 96 -1.72 9.91 -6.30
C SER A 96 -3.00 10.38 -5.60
N GLN A 97 -2.87 10.79 -4.34
CA GLN A 97 -4.02 11.25 -3.57
C GLN A 97 -3.80 12.67 -3.06
N THR A 98 -4.28 13.62 -3.87
CA THR A 98 -4.60 15.00 -3.47
C THR A 98 -5.92 15.01 -2.70
N TYR A 99 -6.03 14.28 -1.60
CA TYR A 99 -7.28 14.19 -0.84
C TYR A 99 -7.07 14.41 0.66
N GLY A 100 -8.16 14.81 1.35
CA GLY A 100 -8.16 15.43 2.67
C GLY A 100 -8.26 16.97 2.62
N ARG A 101 -8.31 17.62 3.78
CA ARG A 101 -8.30 19.11 3.92
C ARG A 101 -7.14 19.74 3.15
N ILE A 102 -7.29 21.02 2.77
CA ILE A 102 -6.26 21.79 2.02
C ILE A 102 -4.88 21.67 2.67
N GLN A 103 -4.81 21.63 4.00
CA GLN A 103 -3.55 21.49 4.76
C GLN A 103 -2.88 20.13 4.51
N ASN A 104 -3.65 19.04 4.48
CA ASN A 104 -3.15 17.70 4.15
C ASN A 104 -2.66 17.66 2.70
N ARG A 105 -3.41 18.24 1.77
CA ARG A 105 -2.99 18.37 0.36
C ARG A 105 -1.71 19.17 0.20
N LEU A 106 -1.55 20.27 0.94
CA LEU A 106 -0.33 21.08 0.94
C LEU A 106 0.86 20.30 1.49
N LYS A 107 0.70 19.56 2.59
CA LYS A 107 1.73 18.69 3.17
C LYS A 107 2.20 17.65 2.15
N ILE A 108 1.25 16.94 1.51
CA ILE A 108 1.51 15.92 0.49
C ILE A 108 2.15 16.51 -0.78
N SER A 109 1.73 17.70 -1.21
CA SER A 109 2.22 18.33 -2.44
C SER A 109 3.66 18.86 -2.32
N ARG A 110 4.10 19.22 -1.11
CA ARG A 110 5.41 19.79 -0.85
C ARG A 110 6.46 18.72 -0.59
N GLU A 111 6.05 17.64 0.07
CA GLU A 111 6.93 16.56 0.48
C GLU A 111 6.47 15.31 -0.27
N LYS A 112 7.26 14.81 -1.23
CA LYS A 112 7.07 13.47 -1.76
C LYS A 112 7.10 12.51 -0.56
N ILE A 113 5.93 12.05 -0.12
CA ILE A 113 5.81 11.25 1.11
C ILE A 113 6.67 10.01 0.94
N LYS A 114 7.62 9.83 1.85
CA LYS A 114 8.42 8.62 1.95
C LYS A 114 7.86 7.75 3.05
N PHE A 115 7.80 6.45 2.81
CA PHE A 115 7.35 5.47 3.79
C PHE A 115 7.99 4.11 3.49
N PRO A 116 8.17 3.24 4.49
CA PRO A 116 8.68 1.90 4.29
C PRO A 116 7.62 0.96 3.69
N VAL A 117 8.06 -0.18 3.16
CA VAL A 117 7.21 -1.23 2.60
C VAL A 117 6.17 -1.73 3.60
N GLU A 118 6.50 -1.79 4.89
CA GLU A 118 5.53 -2.20 5.92
C GLU A 118 4.36 -1.19 6.05
N ILE A 119 4.61 0.10 5.83
CA ILE A 119 3.54 1.11 5.77
C ILE A 119 2.73 0.98 4.48
N GLU A 120 3.39 0.72 3.34
CA GLU A 120 2.70 0.41 2.07
C GLU A 120 1.70 -0.74 2.29
N ALA A 121 2.13 -1.83 2.93
CA ALA A 121 1.30 -2.98 3.20
C ALA A 121 0.06 -2.64 4.03
N LEU A 122 0.25 -1.93 5.15
CA LEU A 122 -0.87 -1.54 6.01
C LEU A 122 -1.83 -0.58 5.30
N TYR A 123 -1.28 0.35 4.50
CA TYR A 123 -2.07 1.29 3.71
C TYR A 123 -2.89 0.56 2.63
N SER A 124 -2.28 -0.36 1.87
CA SER A 124 -2.97 -1.18 0.87
C SER A 124 -4.10 -2.01 1.48
N LEU A 125 -3.80 -2.68 2.60
CA LEU A 125 -4.77 -3.47 3.36
C LEU A 125 -5.96 -2.60 3.77
N THR A 126 -5.69 -1.41 4.32
CA THR A 126 -6.72 -0.48 4.81
C THR A 126 -7.52 0.08 3.65
N SER A 127 -6.84 0.54 2.60
CA SER A 127 -7.48 1.12 1.42
C SER A 127 -8.45 0.16 0.77
N TYR A 128 -8.15 -1.14 0.79
CA TYR A 128 -9.04 -2.13 0.20
C TYR A 128 -10.38 -2.29 0.91
N LEU A 129 -10.47 -1.90 2.19
CA LEU A 129 -11.71 -2.00 2.97
C LEU A 129 -12.79 -1.02 2.51
N PHE A 130 -12.37 0.04 1.85
CA PHE A 130 -13.20 1.20 1.57
C PHE A 130 -13.45 1.40 0.08
N ASP A 131 -14.52 2.14 -0.22
CA ASP A 131 -14.78 2.64 -1.56
C ASP A 131 -13.71 3.67 -2.00
N GLU A 132 -13.83 4.20 -3.22
CA GLU A 132 -12.88 5.18 -3.74
C GLU A 132 -12.99 6.57 -3.11
N ASN A 133 -14.07 6.86 -2.40
CA ASN A 133 -14.36 8.16 -1.79
C ASN A 133 -13.61 8.36 -0.46
N VAL A 134 -13.14 7.28 0.18
CA VAL A 134 -12.31 7.38 1.38
C VAL A 134 -10.92 7.91 1.04
N ALA A 135 -10.60 9.09 1.56
CA ALA A 135 -9.38 9.83 1.28
C ALA A 135 -8.38 9.72 2.43
N ILE A 136 -7.42 8.79 2.34
CA ILE A 136 -6.33 8.65 3.31
C ILE A 136 -4.99 8.65 2.60
N SER A 137 -3.93 9.00 3.33
CA SER A 137 -2.54 8.92 2.85
C SER A 137 -1.75 7.84 3.60
N PRO A 138 -0.66 7.28 3.04
CA PRO A 138 0.21 6.31 3.69
C PRO A 138 1.11 6.97 4.75
N VAL A 139 0.50 7.74 5.64
CA VAL A 139 1.14 8.45 6.75
C VAL A 139 0.35 8.14 8.01
N ILE A 140 1.00 7.47 8.96
CA ILE A 140 0.44 7.22 10.28
C ILE A 140 0.81 8.38 11.17
N LEU A 141 -0.19 8.96 11.82
CA LEU A 141 -0.01 10.02 12.80
C LEU A 141 -0.31 9.52 14.20
N ASN A 142 0.44 10.01 15.18
CA ASN A 142 -0.01 10.00 16.56
C ASN A 142 -1.17 11.00 16.71
N ARG A 143 -2.35 10.55 17.16
CA ARG A 143 -3.55 11.38 17.31
C ARG A 143 -3.38 12.54 18.28
N ARG A 144 -2.52 12.38 19.29
CA ARG A 144 -2.33 13.39 20.35
C ARG A 144 -1.33 14.44 19.94
N THR A 145 -0.21 14.03 19.34
CA THR A 145 0.90 14.94 18.99
C THR A 145 0.83 15.43 17.55
N GLY A 146 0.15 14.70 16.65
CA GLY A 146 0.12 14.97 15.22
C GLY A 146 1.42 14.62 14.49
N GLU A 147 2.36 13.97 15.18
CA GLU A 147 3.67 13.59 14.63
C GLU A 147 3.56 12.39 13.69
N ASP A 148 4.45 12.35 12.69
CA ASP A 148 4.58 11.24 11.74
C ASP A 148 5.28 10.05 12.42
N CYS A 149 4.62 8.91 12.44
CA CYS A 149 5.10 7.68 13.06
C CYS A 149 5.74 6.70 12.07
N ASN A 150 5.76 6.99 10.76
CA ASN A 150 6.13 6.03 9.70
C ASN A 150 7.54 5.42 9.84
N PHE A 151 8.44 6.09 10.56
CA PHE A 151 9.83 5.66 10.74
C PHE A 151 10.20 5.33 12.20
N GLU A 152 9.25 5.48 13.13
CA GLU A 152 9.46 5.19 14.54
C GLU A 152 9.11 3.73 14.83
N ARG A 153 10.13 2.86 14.96
CA ARG A 153 9.98 1.41 15.13
C ARG A 153 8.98 1.04 16.23
N LYS A 154 9.05 1.73 17.37
CA LYS A 154 8.15 1.51 18.51
C LYS A 154 6.68 1.72 18.14
N ASP A 155 6.40 2.77 17.37
CA ASP A 155 5.05 3.09 16.93
C ASP A 155 4.57 2.10 15.86
N ILE A 156 5.42 1.76 14.89
CA ILE A 156 5.03 0.79 13.86
C ILE A 156 4.78 -0.60 14.44
N ASP A 157 5.55 -1.02 15.47
CA ASP A 157 5.28 -2.25 16.20
C ASP A 157 3.92 -2.24 16.91
N ALA A 158 3.55 -1.10 17.50
CA ALA A 158 2.24 -0.94 18.14
C ALA A 158 1.11 -0.99 17.11
N VAL A 159 1.27 -0.27 15.99
CA VAL A 159 0.34 -0.27 14.86
C VAL A 159 0.15 -1.69 14.32
N TYR A 160 1.21 -2.43 14.04
CA TYR A 160 1.10 -3.80 13.51
C TYR A 160 0.36 -4.75 14.47
N LYS A 161 0.55 -4.59 15.79
CA LYS A 161 -0.21 -5.35 16.79
C LYS A 161 -1.70 -5.03 16.73
N LEU A 162 -2.06 -3.76 16.57
CA LEU A 162 -3.46 -3.33 16.39
C LEU A 162 -4.05 -3.94 15.12
N TYR A 163 -3.34 -3.88 14.00
CA TYR A 163 -3.77 -4.49 12.73
C TYR A 163 -3.97 -6.01 12.82
N LYS A 164 -3.03 -6.74 13.44
CA LYS A 164 -3.16 -8.19 13.63
C LYS A 164 -4.37 -8.54 14.49
N LYS A 165 -4.60 -7.80 15.58
CA LYS A 165 -5.76 -7.98 16.45
C LYS A 165 -7.07 -7.71 15.68
N TRP A 166 -7.15 -6.55 15.05
CA TRP A 166 -8.30 -6.13 14.25
C TRP A 166 -8.62 -7.15 13.14
N PHE A 167 -7.62 -7.58 12.38
CA PHE A 167 -7.81 -8.52 11.26
C PHE A 167 -8.36 -9.86 11.75
N LYS A 168 -7.85 -10.37 12.87
CA LYS A 168 -8.35 -11.60 13.51
C LYS A 168 -9.83 -11.47 13.91
N GLU A 169 -10.23 -10.32 14.46
CA GLU A 169 -11.61 -10.04 14.82
C GLU A 169 -12.52 -9.93 13.59
N MET A 170 -12.08 -9.26 12.53
CA MET A 170 -12.82 -9.15 11.26
C MET A 170 -13.01 -10.52 10.60
N LYS A 171 -11.96 -11.34 10.56
CA LYS A 171 -12.00 -12.70 10.01
C LYS A 171 -12.98 -13.59 10.77
N ARG A 172 -13.00 -13.50 12.11
CA ARG A 172 -13.97 -14.24 12.96
C ARG A 172 -15.42 -13.85 12.65
N ASN A 173 -15.67 -12.57 12.34
CA ASN A 173 -17.01 -12.05 12.06
C ASN A 173 -17.35 -12.08 10.55
N GLY A 174 -16.55 -12.75 9.71
CA GLY A 174 -16.79 -12.86 8.28
C GLY A 174 -16.79 -11.53 7.52
N PHE A 175 -16.09 -10.52 8.05
CA PHE A 175 -16.04 -9.14 7.53
C PHE A 175 -17.40 -8.43 7.45
N SER A 176 -18.37 -8.81 8.29
CA SER A 176 -19.73 -8.25 8.28
C SER A 176 -19.86 -6.84 8.87
N ASN A 177 -18.90 -6.40 9.71
CA ASN A 177 -18.92 -5.10 10.41
C ASN A 177 -17.52 -4.48 10.40
N ILE A 178 -17.06 -4.05 9.23
CA ILE A 178 -15.72 -3.48 9.06
C ILE A 178 -15.61 -2.16 9.84
N THR A 179 -14.48 -1.95 10.48
CA THR A 179 -14.15 -0.70 11.18
C THR A 179 -12.73 -0.28 10.81
N TRP A 180 -12.36 0.97 11.09
CA TRP A 180 -10.98 1.40 10.99
C TRP A 180 -10.06 0.50 11.83
N PRO A 181 -8.95 -0.02 11.27
CA PRO A 181 -8.00 -0.83 12.03
C PRO A 181 -7.41 -0.12 13.26
N LEU A 182 -7.34 1.21 13.21
CA LEU A 182 -6.77 2.07 14.26
C LEU A 182 -7.85 2.76 15.12
N LYS A 183 -9.12 2.38 14.98
CA LYS A 183 -10.23 2.99 15.74
C LYS A 183 -9.98 2.87 17.24
N GLY A 184 -10.08 4.00 17.95
CA GLY A 184 -9.92 4.05 19.41
C GLY A 184 -8.49 3.85 19.90
N SER A 185 -7.49 3.88 19.02
CA SER A 185 -6.07 3.89 19.38
C SER A 185 -5.49 5.30 19.36
N ASP A 186 -4.26 5.45 19.84
CA ASP A 186 -3.49 6.69 19.74
C ASP A 186 -2.97 6.97 18.33
N TYR A 187 -3.28 6.13 17.34
CA TYR A 187 -2.81 6.27 15.95
C TYR A 187 -3.98 6.48 14.97
N MET A 188 -3.70 7.13 13.84
CA MET A 188 -4.63 7.31 12.73
C MET A 188 -3.91 7.43 11.40
N TRP A 189 -4.61 7.17 10.30
CA TRP A 189 -4.12 7.61 8.99
C TRP A 189 -4.32 9.10 8.81
N LEU A 190 -3.39 9.76 8.14
CA LEU A 190 -3.59 11.12 7.64
C LEU A 190 -4.81 11.15 6.70
N GLY A 191 -5.83 11.94 7.04
CA GLY A 191 -7.10 12.04 6.32
C GLY A 191 -8.22 11.15 6.86
N GLU A 192 -7.95 10.28 7.85
CA GLU A 192 -8.99 9.42 8.46
C GLU A 192 -10.11 10.24 9.12
N ASP A 193 -9.76 11.38 9.69
CA ASP A 193 -10.66 12.34 10.35
C ASP A 193 -11.55 13.13 9.38
N ASP A 194 -11.24 13.10 8.09
CA ASP A 194 -12.06 13.72 7.04
C ASP A 194 -13.18 12.79 6.53
N VAL A 195 -13.28 11.56 7.05
CA VAL A 195 -14.24 10.56 6.63
C VAL A 195 -15.43 10.49 7.60
N ASP A 196 -16.51 11.16 7.23
CA ASP A 196 -17.79 11.05 7.94
C ASP A 196 -18.45 9.69 7.63
N ASN A 197 -18.93 9.01 8.68
CA ASN A 197 -19.75 7.79 8.59
C ASN A 197 -19.20 6.66 7.69
N ILE A 198 -18.12 6.03 8.18
CA ILE A 198 -17.41 4.91 7.53
C ILE A 198 -18.34 3.77 7.07
N GLU A 199 -19.45 3.52 7.77
CA GLU A 199 -20.34 2.38 7.50
C GLU A 199 -20.96 2.43 6.11
N THR A 200 -21.14 3.65 5.58
CA THR A 200 -21.66 3.87 4.22
C THR A 200 -20.63 3.66 3.12
N LEU A 201 -19.34 3.65 3.48
CA LEU A 201 -18.20 3.61 2.55
C LEU A 201 -17.46 2.27 2.58
N ILE A 202 -17.89 1.33 3.44
CA ILE A 202 -17.37 -0.03 3.49
C ILE A 202 -17.82 -0.80 2.26
N ARG A 203 -16.86 -1.52 1.67
CA ARG A 203 -17.14 -2.41 0.54
C ARG A 203 -17.93 -3.64 0.96
N LYS A 204 -19.00 -3.92 0.23
CA LYS A 204 -19.88 -5.09 0.45
C LYS A 204 -19.40 -6.36 -0.26
N ASP A 205 -18.37 -6.27 -1.10
CA ASP A 205 -17.81 -7.43 -1.83
C ASP A 205 -16.69 -8.14 -1.07
N LEU A 206 -16.53 -7.79 0.22
CA LEU A 206 -15.62 -8.37 1.21
C LEU A 206 -16.33 -9.29 2.18
#